data_AF-A0A976JNY7-F1
#
_entry.id   AF-A0A976JNY7-F1
#
_cell.length_a   1.000
_cell.length_b   1.000
_cell.length_c   1.000
_cell.angle_alpha   90.00
_cell.angle_beta   90.00
_cell.angle_gamma   90.00
#
_symmetry.space_group_name_H-M   'P 1'
#
loop_
_entity.id
_entity.type
_entity.pdbx_description
1 polymer ?
#
loop_
_entity_poly.entity_id
_entity_poly.type
_entity_poly.pdbx_seq_one_letter_code
_entity_poly.pdbx_strand_id
1 'polypeptide(L)'
;MNNKATYSIKSTSLLIKKCHVCGHLNEAYKEPERCTDCKKSFLPSNYFNKVHAKNTEEFKQLFCEAHELHEDDLVKGYNVIW
;
A
#
# COMPACT_ATOMS: atom_id res chain seq x y z
N MET A 1 -27.59 -7.19 23.67
CA MET A 1 -26.54 -7.44 22.65
C MET A 1 -25.93 -6.09 22.30
N ASN A 2 -24.78 -5.76 22.88
CA ASN A 2 -24.15 -4.43 22.72
C ASN A 2 -23.33 -4.40 21.44
N ASN A 3 -23.86 -3.71 20.43
CA ASN A 3 -23.19 -3.47 19.17
C ASN A 3 -22.16 -2.34 19.38
N LYS A 4 -20.94 -2.68 19.78
CA LYS A 4 -19.83 -1.72 19.79
C LYS A 4 -19.37 -1.55 18.34
N ALA A 5 -19.93 -0.57 17.65
CA ALA A 5 -19.32 -0.04 16.43
C ALA A 5 -17.94 0.52 16.81
N THR A 6 -16.89 -0.24 16.52
CA THR A 6 -15.52 0.23 16.63
C THR A 6 -15.31 1.26 15.52
N TYR A 7 -15.38 2.55 15.88
CA TYR A 7 -14.89 3.61 15.03
C TYR A 7 -13.39 3.39 14.83
N SER A 8 -13.01 2.88 13.65
CA SER A 8 -11.62 2.87 13.21
C SER A 8 -11.15 4.32 13.20
N ILE A 9 -10.23 4.66 14.09
CA ILE A 9 -9.51 5.92 14.02
C ILE A 9 -8.92 5.95 12.60
N LYS A 10 -9.25 6.98 11.82
CA LYS A 10 -8.51 7.28 10.59
C LYS A 10 -7.09 7.66 11.01
N SER A 11 -6.27 6.66 11.33
CA SER A 11 -4.85 6.87 11.48
C SER A 11 -4.35 7.25 10.10
N THR A 12 -3.80 8.44 9.98
CA THR A 12 -3.00 8.85 8.82
C THR A 12 -1.71 8.02 8.85
N SER A 13 -1.83 6.71 8.62
CA SER A 13 -0.73 5.78 8.62
C SER A 13 0.14 6.08 7.41
N LEU A 14 1.41 6.42 7.64
CA LEU A 14 2.37 6.59 6.58
C LEU A 14 2.81 5.21 6.10
N LEU A 15 2.61 4.92 4.81
CA LEU A 15 3.10 3.70 4.18
C LEU A 15 4.53 3.91 3.71
N ILE A 16 5.40 2.96 4.05
CA ILE A 16 6.77 2.87 3.52
C ILE A 16 6.84 1.66 2.59
N LYS A 17 7.05 1.89 1.29
CA LYS A 17 7.18 0.84 0.26
C LYS A 17 8.59 0.81 -0.32
N LYS A 18 9.31 -0.28 -0.07
CA LYS A 18 10.65 -0.52 -0.63
C LYS A 18 10.57 -0.91 -2.11
N CYS A 19 11.38 -0.27 -2.95
CA CYS A 19 11.51 -0.64 -4.35
C CYS A 19 12.16 -2.02 -4.50
N HIS A 20 11.50 -2.92 -5.24
CA HIS A 20 12.03 -4.25 -5.53
C HIS A 20 13.22 -4.24 -6.52
N VAL A 21 13.45 -3.11 -7.20
CA VAL A 21 14.55 -2.96 -8.18
C VAL A 21 15.75 -2.26 -7.57
N CYS A 22 15.59 -1.03 -7.08
CA CYS A 22 16.70 -0.22 -6.57
C CYS A 22 16.79 -0.14 -5.05
N GLY A 23 15.83 -0.72 -4.31
CA GLY A 23 15.83 -0.67 -2.84
C GLY A 23 15.41 0.66 -2.21
N HIS A 24 15.15 1.71 -2.99
CA HIS A 24 14.68 3.01 -2.48
C HIS A 24 13.38 2.86 -1.67
N LEU A 25 13.28 3.57 -0.54
CA LEU A 25 12.09 3.60 0.31
C LEU A 25 11.18 4.74 -0.13
N ASN A 26 9.95 4.42 -0.53
CA ASN A 26 8.97 5.39 -0.97
C ASN A 26 7.96 5.59 0.16
N GLU A 27 7.77 6.82 0.59
CA GLU A 27 6.83 7.20 1.66
C GLU A 27 5.59 7.84 1.05
N ALA A 28 4.40 7.37 1.41
CA ALA A 28 3.15 7.93 0.93
C ALA A 28 1.95 7.53 1.83
N TYR A 29 0.83 8.25 1.70
CA TYR A 29 -0.44 7.87 2.36
C TYR A 29 -1.31 6.94 1.49
N LYS A 30 -0.99 6.87 0.19
CA LYS A 30 -1.53 5.94 -0.79
C LYS A 30 -0.38 5.14 -1.39
N GLU A 31 -0.62 3.88 -1.73
CA GLU A 31 0.39 3.09 -2.43
C GLU A 31 0.96 3.82 -3.67
N PRO A 32 2.29 3.97 -3.78
CA PRO A 32 2.89 4.59 -4.95
C PRO A 32 2.76 3.65 -6.16
N GLU A 33 2.39 4.21 -7.33
CA GLU A 33 2.31 3.46 -8.59
C GLU A 33 3.69 3.12 -9.17
N ARG A 34 4.68 3.98 -8.91
CA ARG A 34 6.07 3.85 -9.40
C ARG A 34 7.06 4.31 -8.35
N CYS A 35 8.27 3.78 -8.41
CA CYS A 35 9.37 4.26 -7.59
C CYS A 35 9.75 5.69 -7.97
N THR A 36 9.90 6.58 -6.99
CA THR A 36 10.33 7.97 -7.18
C THR A 36 11.76 8.09 -7.70
N ASP A 37 12.61 7.10 -7.42
CA ASP A 37 13.99 7.04 -7.86
C ASP A 37 14.12 6.38 -9.25
N CYS A 38 14.03 5.05 -9.33
CA CYS A 38 14.27 4.31 -10.60
C CYS A 38 13.09 4.29 -11.59
N LYS A 39 11.94 4.91 -11.25
CA LYS A 39 10.72 5.01 -12.07
C LYS A 39 10.04 3.69 -12.46
N LYS A 40 10.50 2.54 -11.94
CA LYS A 40 9.87 1.23 -12.16
C LYS A 40 8.51 1.16 -11.48
N SER A 41 7.56 0.50 -12.15
CA SER A 41 6.20 0.32 -11.66
C SER A 41 6.14 -0.67 -10.50
N PHE A 42 5.21 -0.42 -9.60
CA PHE A 42 4.83 -1.35 -8.55
C PHE A 42 3.63 -2.19 -8.98
N LEU A 43 3.51 -3.37 -8.37
CA LEU A 43 2.27 -4.12 -8.37
C LEU A 43 1.36 -3.56 -7.25
N PRO A 44 0.08 -3.25 -7.53
CA PRO A 44 -0.88 -2.84 -6.52
C PRO A 44 -1.21 -3.97 -5.54
N SER A 45 -1.50 -3.67 -4.27
CA SER A 45 -1.87 -4.71 -3.29
C SER A 45 -3.12 -5.50 -3.69
N ASN A 46 -4.09 -4.85 -4.33
CA ASN A 46 -5.32 -5.51 -4.78
C ASN A 46 -5.25 -6.14 -6.18
N TYR A 47 -4.04 -6.32 -6.74
CA TYR A 47 -3.88 -6.83 -8.11
C TYR A 47 -4.60 -8.18 -8.35
N PHE A 48 -4.45 -9.15 -7.44
CA PHE A 48 -5.04 -10.49 -7.60
C PHE A 48 -6.55 -10.53 -7.37
N ASN A 49 -7.10 -9.59 -6.61
CA ASN A 49 -8.55 -9.52 -6.34
C ASN A 49 -9.35 -9.01 -7.55
N LYS A 50 -8.69 -8.31 -8.48
CA LYS A 50 -9.31 -7.72 -9.66
C LYS A 50 -8.42 -7.86 -10.89
N VAL A 51 -8.05 -9.11 -11.20
CA VAL A 51 -7.29 -9.48 -12.42
C VAL A 51 -7.96 -9.07 -13.74
N HIS A 52 -9.22 -8.62 -13.69
CA HIS A 52 -10.01 -8.17 -14.84
C HIS A 52 -10.06 -6.66 -15.03
N ALA A 53 -9.17 -5.86 -14.42
CA ALA A 53 -9.09 -4.43 -14.74
C ALA A 53 -8.88 -4.24 -16.25
N LYS A 54 -9.89 -3.68 -16.94
CA LYS A 54 -9.97 -3.64 -18.42
C LYS A 54 -9.30 -2.41 -19.01
N ASN A 55 -8.97 -1.43 -18.18
CA ASN A 55 -8.40 -0.16 -18.58
C ASN A 55 -7.49 0.43 -17.49
N THR A 56 -6.76 1.49 -17.85
CA THR A 56 -5.81 2.17 -16.97
C THR A 56 -6.46 2.77 -15.73
N GLU A 57 -7.71 3.24 -15.83
CA GLU A 57 -8.41 3.87 -14.70
C GLU A 57 -8.79 2.82 -13.64
N GLU A 58 -9.35 1.70 -14.06
CA GLU A 58 -9.64 0.55 -13.20
C GLU A 58 -8.35 -0.01 -12.55
N PHE A 59 -7.23 -0.01 -13.28
CA PHE A 59 -5.94 -0.44 -12.73
C PHE A 59 -5.44 0.48 -11.62
N LYS A 60 -5.60 1.81 -11.76
CA LYS A 60 -5.21 2.79 -10.74
C LYS A 60 -6.02 2.66 -9.45
N GLN A 61 -7.25 2.16 -9.54
CA GLN A 61 -8.12 1.88 -8.38
C GLN A 61 -7.70 0.64 -7.59
N LEU A 62 -6.67 -0.10 -8.04
CA LEU A 62 -6.13 -1.26 -7.31
C LEU A 62 -5.07 -0.87 -6.27
N PHE A 63 -4.58 0.37 -6.31
CA PHE A 63 -3.64 0.90 -5.33
C PHE A 63 -4.41 1.42 -4.12
N CYS A 64 -4.11 0.84 -2.96
CA CYS A 64 -4.85 1.10 -1.72
C CYS A 64 -4.37 2.40 -1.06
N GLU A 65 -5.27 3.05 -0.34
CA GLU A 65 -4.88 3.97 0.72
C GLU A 65 -4.27 3.17 1.89
N ALA A 66 -3.37 3.78 2.66
CA ALA A 66 -2.65 3.10 3.72
C ALA A 66 -3.58 2.49 4.80
N HIS A 67 -4.75 3.09 5.02
CA HIS A 67 -5.75 2.60 5.98
C HIS A 67 -6.61 1.44 5.47
N GLU A 68 -6.52 1.11 4.18
CA GLU A 68 -7.23 -0.02 3.56
C GLU A 68 -6.37 -1.30 3.58
N LEU A 69 -5.07 -1.19 3.89
CA LEU A 69 -4.15 -2.32 3.96
C LEU A 69 -4.38 -3.09 5.26
N HIS A 70 -4.51 -4.41 5.15
CA HIS A 70 -4.64 -5.28 6.32
C HIS A 70 -3.29 -5.42 7.02
N GLU A 71 -3.26 -5.42 8.35
CA GLU A 71 -2.00 -5.48 9.11
C GLU A 71 -1.15 -6.72 8.80
N ASP A 72 -1.79 -7.82 8.40
CA ASP A 72 -1.10 -9.07 8.05
C ASP A 72 -0.40 -9.03 6.68
N ASP A 73 -0.76 -8.06 5.83
CA ASP A 73 -0.07 -7.79 4.56
C ASP A 73 1.14 -6.85 4.75
N LEU A 74 1.30 -6.28 5.95
CA LEU A 74 2.35 -5.32 6.27
C LEU A 74 3.54 -5.98 6.95
N VAL A 75 4.74 -5.50 6.61
CA VAL A 75 5.95 -5.83 7.36
C VAL A 75 5.92 -5.08 8.68
N LYS A 76 5.67 -5.81 9.79
CA LYS A 76 5.53 -5.24 11.14
C LYS A 76 6.86 -4.86 11.81
N GLY A 77 8.00 -5.14 11.17
CA GLY A 77 9.32 -4.86 11.73
C GLY A 77 10.34 -4.50 10.66
N TYR A 78 10.88 -3.29 10.75
CA TYR A 78 12.08 -2.87 10.04
C TYR A 78 13.09 -2.41 11.09
N ASN A 79 14.09 -3.24 11.39
CA ASN A 79 15.16 -2.88 12.31
C ASN A 79 16.36 -2.40 11.50
N VAL A 80 16.92 -1.26 11.88
CA VAL A 80 18.13 -0.71 11.25
C VAL A 80 19.22 -0.74 12.32
N ILE A 81 20.25 -1.54 12.07
CA ILE A 81 21.51 -1.44 12.80
C ILE A 81 22.32 -0.37 12.08
N TRP A 82 22.67 0.69 12.80
CA TRP A 82 23.49 1.78 12.29
C TRP A 82 24.92 1.32 12.04
#